data_AF-A0A4R2C5S2-F1
#
_entry.id   AF-A0A4R2C5S2-F1
#
_cell.length_a   1.000
_cell.length_b   1.000
_cell.length_c   1.000
_cell.angle_alpha   90.00
_cell.angle_beta   90.00
_cell.angle_gamma   90.00
#
_symmetry.space_group_name_H-M   'P 1'
#
loop_
_entity.id
_entity.type
_entity.pdbx_description
1 polymer ?
#
loop_
_entity_poly.entity_id
_entity_poly.type
_entity_poly.pdbx_seq_one_letter_code
_entity_poly.pdbx_strand_id
1 'polypeptide(L)' 'MVEIKDFMFTPMTLTVAVGTTVTWKFDDSTQHTVTADDNSFASSPMSNGQTFTHTFSAAGTVAYHCSIHPEMTGTITVK' A
#
# COMPACT_ATOMS: atom_id res chain seq x y z
N MET A 1 1.14 -9.57 -1.14
CA MET A 1 1.07 -8.67 0.04
C MET A 1 2.22 -7.69 -0.02
N VAL A 2 2.13 -6.59 0.71
CA VAL A 2 3.17 -5.58 0.87
C VAL A 2 3.48 -5.47 2.37
N GLU A 3 4.74 -5.50 2.75
CA GLU A 3 5.19 -5.22 4.11
C GLU A 3 5.66 -3.76 4.19
N ILE A 4 5.40 -3.11 5.32
CA ILE A 4 5.80 -1.75 5.63
C ILE A 4 6.78 -1.82 6.77
N LYS A 5 8.05 -1.54 6.48
CA LYS A 5 9.17 -1.69 7.40
C LYS A 5 10.35 -0.85 6.93
N ASP A 6 11.15 -0.36 7.88
CA ASP A 6 12.34 0.44 7.64
C ASP A 6 12.04 1.67 6.74
N PHE A 7 10.88 2.30 6.95
CA PHE A 7 10.37 3.39 6.11
C PHE A 7 10.25 3.02 4.62
N MET A 8 9.86 1.78 4.30
CA MET A 8 9.71 1.32 2.92
C MET A 8 8.48 0.43 2.72
N PHE A 9 7.92 0.47 1.51
CA PHE A 9 6.98 -0.55 1.02
C PHE A 9 7.77 -1.69 0.35
N THR A 10 7.58 -2.92 0.80
CA THR A 10 8.26 -4.10 0.25
C THR A 10 7.26 -5.17 -0.20
N PRO A 11 7.20 -5.52 -1.49
CA PRO A 11 7.91 -4.88 -2.60
C PRO A 11 7.35 -3.49 -2.91
N MET A 12 8.18 -2.60 -3.45
CA MET A 12 7.73 -1.27 -3.93
C MET A 12 6.77 -1.40 -5.12
N THR A 13 6.99 -2.39 -5.99
CA THR A 13 6.11 -2.67 -7.12
C THR A 13 5.54 -4.07 -7.00
N LEU A 14 4.22 -4.19 -7.12
CA LEU A 14 3.52 -5.47 -7.08
C LEU A 14 2.58 -5.58 -8.28
N THR A 15 2.69 -6.67 -9.04
CA THR A 15 1.71 -7.00 -10.09
C THR A 15 0.73 -8.05 -9.59
N VAL A 16 -0.57 -7.82 -9.79
CA VAL A 16 -1.65 -8.72 -9.37
C VAL A 16 -2.70 -8.88 -10.47
N ALA A 17 -3.53 -9.92 -10.37
CA ALA A 17 -4.67 -10.09 -11.26
C ALA A 17 -5.86 -9.19 -10.86
N VAL A 18 -6.71 -8.81 -11.80
CA VAL A 18 -8.03 -8.21 -11.50
C VAL A 18 -8.79 -9.09 -10.50
N GLY A 19 -9.39 -8.46 -9.49
CA GLY A 19 -10.10 -9.11 -8.38
C GLY A 19 -9.20 -9.46 -7.19
N THR A 20 -7.89 -9.22 -7.27
CA THR A 20 -6.97 -9.52 -6.16
C THR A 20 -7.18 -8.53 -5.00
N THR A 21 -7.27 -9.08 -3.79
CA THR A 21 -7.13 -8.31 -2.54
C THR A 21 -5.66 -8.22 -2.16
N VAL A 22 -5.10 -7.02 -2.15
CA VAL A 22 -3.76 -6.76 -1.63
C VAL A 22 -3.87 -6.41 -0.15
N THR A 23 -2.99 -7.01 0.65
CA THR A 23 -2.82 -6.71 2.07
C THR A 23 -1.51 -5.98 2.28
N TRP A 24 -1.55 -4.86 2.99
CA TRP A 24 -0.40 -4.17 3.55
C TRP A 24 -0.28 -4.52 5.03
N LYS A 25 0.88 -5.03 5.45
CA LYS A 25 1.19 -5.36 6.84
C LYS A 25 2.18 -4.33 7.39
N PHE A 26 1.84 -3.73 8.51
CA PHE A 26 2.67 -2.74 9.18
C PHE A 26 3.59 -3.43 10.19
N ASP A 27 4.90 -3.43 9.93
CA ASP A 27 5.96 -4.06 10.75
C ASP A 27 7.08 -3.04 11.07
N ASP A 28 6.69 -1.79 11.30
CA ASP A 28 7.60 -0.70 11.68
C ASP A 28 7.20 -0.13 13.06
N SER A 29 8.18 0.42 13.76
CA SER A 29 8.00 1.15 15.02
C SER A 29 7.28 2.50 14.85
N THR A 30 7.29 3.05 13.63
CA THR A 30 6.63 4.31 13.29
C THR A 30 5.27 4.07 12.64
N GLN A 31 4.33 5.02 12.78
CA GLN A 31 3.06 4.94 12.05
C GLN A 31 3.23 5.27 10.58
N HIS A 32 2.48 4.56 9.74
CA HIS A 32 2.42 4.79 8.31
C HIS A 32 0.99 4.79 7.80
N THR A 33 0.81 5.24 6.56
CA THR A 33 -0.44 5.13 5.81
C THR A 33 -0.17 4.46 4.46
N VAL A 34 -1.24 3.99 3.82
CA VAL A 34 -1.24 3.63 2.41
C VAL A 34 -2.30 4.51 1.74
N THR A 35 -1.86 5.46 0.92
CA THR A 35 -2.72 6.45 0.28
C THR A 35 -2.51 6.42 -1.22
N ALA A 36 -3.54 6.08 -2.00
CA ALA A 36 -3.47 6.10 -3.45
C ALA A 36 -3.40 7.53 -3.97
N ASP A 37 -2.54 7.79 -4.95
CA ASP A 37 -2.32 9.13 -5.50
C ASP A 37 -3.54 9.65 -6.26
N ASP A 38 -4.35 8.75 -6.80
CA ASP A 38 -5.62 9.04 -7.47
C ASP A 38 -6.82 9.14 -6.50
N ASN A 39 -6.58 9.03 -5.20
CA ASN A 39 -7.59 9.00 -4.13
C ASN A 39 -8.56 7.81 -4.19
N SER A 40 -8.25 6.73 -4.91
CA SER A 40 -9.09 5.53 -4.99
C SER A 40 -9.20 4.76 -3.67
N PHE A 41 -8.17 4.84 -2.81
CA PHE A 41 -8.18 4.29 -1.45
C PHE A 41 -7.22 5.04 -0.53
N ALA A 42 -7.51 4.98 0.77
CA ALA A 42 -6.60 5.43 1.82
C ALA A 42 -6.82 4.62 3.11
N SER A 43 -5.74 4.28 3.81
CA SER A 43 -5.81 3.78 5.19
C SER A 43 -5.84 4.94 6.19
N SER A 44 -6.32 4.69 7.40
CA SER A 44 -5.94 5.51 8.56
C SER A 44 -4.43 5.36 8.85
N PRO A 45 -3.82 6.22 9.69
CA PRO A 45 -2.51 5.92 10.29
C PRO A 45 -2.56 4.58 11.03
N MET A 46 -1.68 3.67 10.65
CA MET A 46 -1.59 2.32 11.22
C MET A 46 -0.24 2.14 11.91
N SER A 47 -0.24 1.35 12.98
CA SER A 47 0.90 1.01 13.83
C SER A 47 1.33 -0.44 13.60
N ASN A 48 2.46 -0.82 14.21
CA ASN A 48 2.98 -2.19 14.18
C ASN A 48 1.91 -3.26 14.47
N GLY A 49 1.90 -4.33 13.69
CA GLY A 49 0.99 -5.47 13.82
C GLY A 49 -0.37 -5.28 13.15
N GLN A 50 -0.70 -4.07 12.67
CA GLN A 50 -1.94 -3.81 11.95
C GLN A 50 -1.84 -4.17 10.47
N THR A 51 -2.99 -4.31 9.82
CA THR A 51 -3.09 -4.58 8.39
C THR A 51 -4.15 -3.70 7.73
N PHE A 52 -3.88 -3.28 6.51
CA PHE A 52 -4.84 -2.65 5.61
C PHE A 52 -5.05 -3.53 4.37
N THR A 53 -6.26 -3.57 3.83
CA THR A 53 -6.59 -4.35 2.63
C THR A 53 -7.36 -3.53 1.61
N HIS A 54 -7.12 -3.81 0.34
CA HIS A 54 -7.87 -3.24 -0.77
C HIS A 54 -8.02 -4.25 -1.91
N THR A 55 -9.23 -4.35 -2.47
CA THR A 55 -9.53 -5.23 -3.61
C THR A 55 -9.56 -4.43 -4.90
N PHE A 56 -8.69 -4.79 -5.85
CA PHE A 56 -8.60 -4.11 -7.13
C PHE A 56 -9.55 -4.74 -8.16
N SER A 57 -10.60 -4.02 -8.56
CA SER A 57 -11.67 -4.54 -9.43
C SER A 57 -11.50 -4.22 -10.92
N ALA A 58 -10.50 -3.41 -11.28
CA ALA A 58 -10.22 -3.03 -12.67
C ALA A 58 -8.72 -3.11 -12.97
N ALA A 59 -8.39 -3.45 -14.22
CA ALA A 59 -7.01 -3.41 -14.70
C ALA A 59 -6.50 -1.96 -14.75
N GLY A 60 -5.20 -1.78 -14.52
CA GLY A 60 -4.60 -0.45 -14.46
C GLY A 60 -3.34 -0.42 -13.61
N THR A 61 -2.80 0.77 -13.40
CA THR A 61 -1.68 0.98 -12.48
C THR A 61 -2.06 2.06 -11.49
N VAL A 62 -1.87 1.77 -10.19
CA VAL A 62 -2.16 2.69 -9.10
C VAL A 62 -0.86 2.95 -8.34
N ALA A 63 -0.38 4.18 -8.41
CA ALA A 63 0.69 4.69 -7.56
C ALA A 63 0.12 5.10 -6.20
N TYR A 64 0.90 4.91 -5.14
CA TYR A 64 0.49 5.25 -3.78
C TYR A 64 1.71 5.65 -2.94
N HIS A 65 1.45 6.38 -1.86
CA HIS A 65 2.46 6.89 -0.95
C HIS A 65 2.02 6.77 0.52
N CYS A 66 2.96 6.98 1.43
CA CYS A 66 2.65 7.27 2.83
C CYS A 66 2.48 8.79 3.01
N SER A 67 1.33 9.24 3.50
CA SER A 67 1.06 10.67 3.69
C SER A 67 1.81 11.28 4.88
N ILE A 68 2.34 10.45 5.79
CA ILE A 68 3.20 10.89 6.91
C ILE A 68 4.67 11.00 6.46
N HIS A 69 5.11 10.11 5.57
CA HIS A 69 6.47 10.03 5.06
C HIS A 69 6.44 9.97 3.52
N PRO A 70 6.34 11.13 2.82
CA PRO A 70 6.05 11.17 1.38
C PRO A 70 7.09 10.48 0.47
N GLU A 71 8.31 10.29 0.95
CA GLU A 71 9.37 9.54 0.24
C GLU A 71 9.04 8.05 0.09
N MET A 72 8.16 7.51 0.94
CA MET A 72 7.68 6.14 0.82
C MET A 72 6.67 6.07 -0.30
N THR A 73 7.05 5.42 -1.41
CA THR A 73 6.19 5.25 -2.58
C THR A 73 6.13 3.79 -3.01
N GLY A 74 5.00 3.43 -3.60
CA GLY A 74 4.79 2.11 -4.16
C GLY A 74 3.85 2.15 -5.37
N THR A 75 3.76 1.03 -6.07
CA THR A 75 2.93 0.89 -7.26
C THR A 75 2.31 -0.49 -7.30
N ILE A 76 0.99 -0.53 -7.51
CA ILE A 76 0.26 -1.77 -7.84
C ILE A 76 -0.09 -1.75 -9.32
N THR A 77 0.34 -2.76 -10.07
CA THR A 77 -0.13 -3.00 -11.44
C THR A 77 -1.14 -4.14 -11.42
N VAL A 78 -2.34 -3.88 -11.93
CA VAL A 78 -3.46 -4.83 -12.00
C VAL A 78 -3.63 -5.25 -13.46
N LYS A 79 -3.59 -6.54 -13.73
CA LYS A 79 -3.71 -7.13 -15.08
C LYS A 79 -4.75 -8.21 -15.18
#